data_AF-A0A1P8LZE4-F1
#
_entry.id   AF-A0A1P8LZE4-F1
#
_cell.length_a   1.000
_cell.length_b   1.000
_cell.length_c   1.000
_cell.angle_alpha   90.00
_cell.angle_beta   90.00
_cell.angle_gamma   90.00
#
_symmetry.space_group_name_H-M   'P 1'
#
loop_
_entity.id
_entity.type
_entity.pdbx_description
1 polymer ?
#
loop_
_entity_poly.entity_id
_entity_poly.type
_entity_poly.pdbx_seq_one_letter_code
_entity_poly.pdbx_strand_id
1 'polypeptide(L)'
;MPECGTEFSLLRDKKLDERMSEAAHADAFSKLSDLMAKARAGKIDFESRNPDAKVMELPGYAYIIELRPKKGAATVFGKPARLVRLYYAEPLWLTDQLVALHLATKPDGQDVNSEQNAAIREAGYRADGWSLYSKQLATGKEKANGTDDAIQ
;
A
#
# COMPACT_ATOMS: atom_id res chain seq x y z
N MET A 1 -1.17 -12.48 8.04
CA MET A 1 -0.68 -11.12 8.39
C MET A 1 -1.61 -10.10 7.78
N PRO A 2 -1.80 -8.92 8.38
CA PRO A 2 -2.82 -8.00 7.89
C PRO A 2 -2.29 -7.27 6.66
N GLU A 3 -2.57 -7.85 5.49
CA GLU A 3 -2.70 -7.08 4.26
C GLU A 3 -3.84 -6.06 4.44
N CYS A 4 -3.85 -5.01 3.63
CA CYS A 4 -4.92 -4.00 3.70
C CYS A 4 -6.26 -4.44 3.07
N GLY A 5 -6.60 -5.73 3.16
CA GLY A 5 -7.81 -6.32 2.60
C GLY A 5 -9.09 -5.72 3.19
N THR A 6 -9.06 -5.36 4.48
CA THR A 6 -10.17 -4.67 5.14
C THR A 6 -10.40 -3.29 4.54
N GLU A 7 -9.34 -2.48 4.40
CA GLU A 7 -9.43 -1.13 3.82
C GLU A 7 -9.86 -1.20 2.35
N PHE A 8 -9.39 -2.20 1.60
CA PHE A 8 -9.87 -2.45 0.24
C PHE A 8 -11.36 -2.75 0.17
N SER A 9 -11.84 -3.60 1.09
CA SER A 9 -13.26 -3.93 1.19
C SER A 9 -14.07 -2.69 1.54
N LEU A 10 -13.58 -1.86 2.47
CA LEU A 10 -14.22 -0.57 2.79
C LEU A 10 -14.23 0.40 1.61
N LEU A 11 -13.17 0.47 0.79
CA LEU A 11 -13.15 1.30 -0.41
C LEU A 11 -14.20 0.81 -1.43
N ARG A 12 -14.22 -0.50 -1.70
CA ARG A 12 -15.18 -1.14 -2.61
C ARG A 12 -16.62 -0.92 -2.15
N ASP A 13 -16.85 -1.05 -0.85
CA ASP A 13 -18.18 -0.95 -0.22
C ASP A 13 -18.55 0.51 0.11
N LYS A 14 -17.74 1.49 -0.33
CA LYS A 14 -17.96 2.95 -0.20
C LYS A 14 -18.00 3.48 1.24
N LYS A 15 -17.20 2.86 2.11
CA LYS A 15 -17.14 3.13 3.56
C LYS A 15 -15.73 3.45 4.07
N LEU A 16 -14.75 3.62 3.18
CA LEU A 16 -13.36 3.88 3.60
C LEU A 16 -13.22 5.20 4.35
N ASP A 17 -13.92 6.25 3.89
CA ASP A 17 -13.90 7.57 4.52
C ASP A 17 -15.27 8.24 4.34
N GLU A 18 -15.98 8.50 5.43
CA GLU A 18 -17.32 9.11 5.43
C GLU A 18 -17.34 10.52 4.80
N ARG A 19 -16.16 11.18 4.75
CA ARG A 19 -15.97 12.48 4.12
C ARG A 19 -15.93 12.37 2.59
N MET A 20 -15.78 11.18 2.03
CA MET A 20 -15.92 10.94 0.59
C MET A 20 -17.40 10.72 0.22
N SER A 21 -17.72 10.95 -1.05
CA SER A 21 -19.01 10.53 -1.62
C SER A 21 -18.91 9.12 -2.16
N GLU A 22 -20.05 8.46 -2.40
CA GLU A 22 -20.06 7.15 -3.06
C GLU A 22 -19.42 7.19 -4.44
N ALA A 23 -19.67 8.26 -5.22
CA ALA A 23 -19.07 8.46 -6.53
C ALA A 23 -17.54 8.62 -6.44
N ALA A 24 -17.04 9.32 -5.42
CA ALA A 24 -15.61 9.46 -5.18
C ALA A 24 -14.96 8.13 -4.77
N HIS A 25 -15.64 7.30 -3.97
CA HIS A 25 -15.15 5.95 -3.66
C HIS A 25 -15.08 5.07 -4.91
N ALA A 26 -16.14 5.07 -5.74
CA ALA A 26 -16.18 4.28 -6.97
C ALA A 26 -15.10 4.70 -7.97
N ASP A 27 -14.92 6.01 -8.20
CA ASP A 27 -13.86 6.55 -9.06
C ASP A 27 -12.47 6.18 -8.52
N ALA A 28 -12.23 6.35 -7.22
CA ALA A 28 -10.97 5.98 -6.60
C ALA A 28 -10.69 4.48 -6.68
N PHE A 29 -11.70 3.63 -6.49
CA PHE A 29 -11.57 2.18 -6.62
C PHE A 29 -11.17 1.76 -8.03
N SER A 30 -11.82 2.33 -9.06
CA SER A 30 -11.49 2.05 -10.47
C SER A 30 -10.04 2.42 -10.77
N LYS A 31 -9.63 3.65 -10.44
CA LYS A 31 -8.28 4.14 -10.73
C LYS A 31 -7.21 3.45 -9.92
N LEU A 32 -7.51 3.11 -8.68
CA LEU A 32 -6.61 2.32 -7.87
C LEU A 32 -6.42 0.94 -8.48
N SER A 33 -7.50 0.28 -8.91
CA SER A 33 -7.44 -1.02 -9.57
C SER A 33 -6.56 -0.98 -10.83
N ASP A 34 -6.70 0.07 -11.65
CA ASP A 34 -5.86 0.29 -12.83
C ASP A 34 -4.38 0.50 -12.44
N LEU A 35 -4.11 1.29 -11.41
CA LEU A 35 -2.75 1.50 -10.91
C LEU A 35 -2.15 0.22 -10.32
N MET A 36 -2.91 -0.59 -9.58
CA MET A 36 -2.45 -1.88 -9.08
C MET A 36 -2.10 -2.82 -10.24
N ALA A 37 -2.89 -2.81 -11.32
CA ALA A 37 -2.59 -3.59 -12.53
C ALA A 37 -1.29 -3.12 -13.19
N LYS A 38 -1.07 -1.81 -13.33
CA LYS A 38 0.20 -1.25 -13.80
C LYS A 38 1.37 -1.63 -12.91
N ALA A 39 1.21 -1.55 -11.59
CA ALA A 39 2.23 -1.90 -10.60
C ALA A 39 2.66 -3.36 -10.75
N ARG A 40 1.70 -4.29 -10.81
CA ARG A 40 1.97 -5.71 -11.07
C ARG A 40 2.64 -5.97 -12.42
N ALA A 41 2.39 -5.13 -13.41
CA ALA A 41 3.00 -5.24 -14.73
C ALA A 41 4.36 -4.53 -14.87
N GLY A 42 4.88 -3.89 -13.81
CA GLY A 42 6.11 -3.10 -13.87
C GLY A 42 6.00 -1.82 -14.72
N LYS A 43 4.78 -1.28 -14.90
CA LYS A 43 4.46 -0.14 -15.78
C LYS A 43 4.08 1.13 -15.01
N ILE A 44 4.63 1.30 -13.82
CA ILE A 44 4.38 2.49 -12.99
C ILE A 44 5.32 3.60 -13.40
N ASP A 45 4.74 4.79 -13.57
CA ASP A 45 5.48 6.01 -13.80
C ASP A 45 5.87 6.65 -12.47
N PHE A 46 7.17 6.84 -12.26
CA PHE A 46 7.75 7.47 -11.08
C PHE A 46 8.32 8.87 -11.36
N GLU A 47 8.49 9.23 -12.63
CA GLU A 47 9.36 10.34 -13.03
C GLU A 47 8.61 11.51 -13.68
N SER A 48 7.44 11.27 -14.28
CA SER A 48 6.73 12.34 -14.94
C SER A 48 6.30 13.44 -13.96
N ARG A 49 5.88 14.59 -14.51
CA ARG A 49 5.39 15.74 -13.73
C ARG A 49 4.27 15.36 -12.75
N ASN A 50 3.46 14.35 -13.08
CA ASN A 50 2.37 13.84 -12.26
C ASN A 50 2.49 12.31 -12.16
N PRO A 51 3.44 11.82 -11.35
CA PRO A 51 3.79 10.41 -11.36
C PRO A 51 2.67 9.56 -10.75
N ASP A 52 2.56 8.32 -11.24
CA ASP A 52 1.60 7.32 -10.77
C ASP A 52 1.95 6.81 -9.35
N ALA A 53 3.23 6.93 -8.95
CA ALA A 53 3.70 6.55 -7.63
C ALA A 53 4.84 7.43 -7.10
N LYS A 54 5.14 7.26 -5.81
CA LYS A 54 6.32 7.81 -5.16
C LYS A 54 7.00 6.74 -4.32
N VAL A 55 8.32 6.61 -4.45
CA VAL A 55 9.14 5.80 -3.54
C VAL A 55 9.42 6.61 -2.27
N MET A 56 9.32 5.95 -1.12
CA MET A 56 9.61 6.50 0.18
C MET A 56 10.60 5.58 0.89
N GLU A 57 11.74 6.14 1.26
CA GLU A 57 12.71 5.45 2.11
C GLU A 57 12.32 5.67 3.57
N LEU A 58 12.21 4.58 4.32
CA LEU A 58 12.01 4.64 5.76
C LEU A 58 13.30 4.24 6.47
N PRO A 59 13.73 4.97 7.51
CA PRO A 59 14.95 4.65 8.25
C PRO A 59 14.90 3.21 8.80
N GLY A 60 15.85 2.37 8.39
CA GLY A 60 15.97 0.99 8.87
C GLY A 60 15.19 -0.08 8.06
N TYR A 61 14.56 0.28 6.95
CA TYR A 61 13.65 -0.62 6.21
C TYR A 61 13.88 -0.67 4.71
N ALA A 62 13.19 -1.64 4.08
CA ALA A 62 12.90 -1.65 2.64
C ALA A 62 12.08 -0.41 2.24
N TYR A 63 12.16 -0.03 0.97
CA TYR A 63 11.42 1.10 0.42
C TYR A 63 9.91 0.80 0.38
N ILE A 64 9.08 1.82 0.64
CA ILE A 64 7.63 1.77 0.44
C ILE A 64 7.28 2.52 -0.84
N ILE A 65 6.41 1.94 -1.66
CA ILE A 65 5.86 2.58 -2.84
C ILE A 65 4.46 3.11 -2.50
N GLU A 66 4.28 4.44 -2.55
CA GLU A 66 2.97 5.07 -2.44
C GLU A 66 2.35 5.21 -3.85
N LEU A 67 1.30 4.46 -4.15
CA LEU A 67 0.50 4.66 -5.36
C LEU A 67 -0.46 5.83 -5.21
N ARG A 68 -0.57 6.62 -6.28
CA ARG A 68 -1.27 7.91 -6.30
C ARG A 68 -2.37 7.94 -7.37
N PRO A 69 -3.53 7.31 -7.12
CA PRO A 69 -4.70 7.47 -7.98
C PRO A 69 -4.96 8.93 -8.31
N LYS A 70 -5.07 9.23 -9.61
CA LYS A 70 -5.33 10.58 -10.09
C LYS A 70 -6.72 11.02 -9.62
N LYS A 71 -6.84 12.27 -9.17
CA LYS A 71 -8.11 12.83 -8.73
C LYS A 71 -9.17 12.71 -9.84
N GLY A 72 -10.39 12.34 -9.48
CA GLY A 72 -11.53 12.33 -10.40
C GLY A 72 -12.24 13.66 -10.51
N ALA A 73 -13.14 13.73 -11.49
CA ALA A 73 -14.06 14.85 -11.65
C ALA A 73 -15.13 14.91 -10.55
N ALA A 74 -15.33 13.82 -9.81
CA ALA A 74 -16.35 13.70 -8.78
C ALA A 74 -15.96 14.46 -7.50
N THR A 75 -16.16 15.78 -7.51
CA THR A 75 -16.28 16.57 -6.28
C THR A 75 -17.75 16.74 -5.95
N VAL A 76 -18.18 16.29 -4.76
CA VAL A 76 -19.51 16.65 -4.26
C VAL A 76 -19.44 18.06 -3.70
N PHE A 77 -20.38 18.91 -4.12
CA PHE A 77 -20.53 20.26 -3.59
C PHE A 77 -20.66 20.19 -2.05
N GLY A 78 -19.75 20.88 -1.34
CA GLY A 78 -19.77 20.96 0.13
C GLY A 78 -19.02 19.86 0.90
N LYS A 79 -18.47 18.81 0.26
CA LYS A 79 -17.56 17.86 0.94
C LYS A 79 -16.10 18.15 0.56
N PRO A 80 -15.15 18.10 1.52
CA PRO A 80 -13.74 18.32 1.22
C PRO A 80 -13.22 17.21 0.28
N ALA A 81 -12.45 17.59 -0.74
CA ALA A 81 -11.84 16.61 -1.62
C ALA A 81 -10.82 15.74 -0.85
N ARG A 82 -10.85 14.45 -1.10
CA ARG A 82 -10.01 13.44 -0.45
C ARG A 82 -9.20 12.69 -1.50
N LEU A 83 -7.96 12.37 -1.18
CA LEU A 83 -7.06 11.61 -2.03
C LEU A 83 -6.84 10.24 -1.43
N VAL A 84 -7.05 9.19 -2.21
CA VAL A 84 -6.74 7.80 -1.83
C VAL A 84 -5.26 7.51 -2.07
N ARG A 85 -4.60 6.80 -1.15
CA ARG A 85 -3.21 6.36 -1.25
C ARG A 85 -3.11 4.90 -0.85
N LEU A 86 -2.47 4.10 -1.70
CA LEU A 86 -2.12 2.72 -1.40
C LEU A 86 -0.61 2.64 -1.18
N TYR A 87 -0.22 1.97 -0.11
CA TYR A 87 1.18 1.75 0.24
C TYR A 87 1.55 0.30 -0.02
N TYR A 88 2.53 0.11 -0.89
CA TYR A 88 3.10 -1.18 -1.24
C TYR A 88 4.51 -1.34 -0.66
N ALA A 89 4.90 -2.58 -0.41
CA ALA A 89 6.30 -2.96 -0.30
C ALA A 89 6.56 -4.19 -1.17
N GLU A 90 7.81 -4.31 -1.64
CA GLU A 90 8.35 -5.53 -2.21
C GLU A 90 9.21 -6.21 -1.15
N PRO A 91 8.75 -7.32 -0.53
CA PRO A 91 9.57 -8.03 0.45
C PRO A 91 10.76 -8.69 -0.25
N LEU A 92 11.97 -8.53 0.30
CA LEU A 92 13.22 -9.06 -0.29
C LEU A 92 13.21 -10.56 -0.62
N TRP A 93 12.37 -11.34 0.06
CA TRP A 93 12.25 -12.80 -0.08
C TRP A 93 11.12 -13.23 -1.03
N LEU A 94 10.26 -12.30 -1.46
CA LEU A 94 9.24 -12.47 -2.48
C LEU A 94 9.57 -11.57 -3.67
N THR A 95 10.54 -11.99 -4.46
CA THR A 95 10.89 -11.32 -5.71
C THR A 95 9.64 -11.25 -6.60
N ASP A 96 9.41 -10.09 -7.23
CA ASP A 96 8.28 -9.84 -8.15
C ASP A 96 6.88 -9.84 -7.49
N GLN A 97 6.78 -9.76 -6.16
CA GLN A 97 5.48 -9.59 -5.48
C GLN A 97 5.38 -8.27 -4.74
N LEU A 98 4.26 -7.58 -4.97
CA LEU A 98 3.87 -6.38 -4.24
C LEU A 98 2.87 -6.72 -3.15
N VAL A 99 3.24 -6.40 -1.91
CA VAL A 99 2.38 -6.60 -0.74
C VAL A 99 1.67 -5.31 -0.40
N ALA A 100 0.34 -5.33 -0.44
CA ALA A 100 -0.51 -4.20 -0.09
C ALA A 100 -0.51 -3.99 1.43
N LEU A 101 0.24 -2.99 1.90
CA LEU A 101 0.44 -2.73 3.32
C LEU A 101 -0.75 -1.99 3.92
N HIS A 102 -1.11 -0.85 3.33
CA HIS A 102 -2.16 0.01 3.87
C HIS A 102 -2.82 0.85 2.78
N LEU A 103 -4.12 1.09 2.91
CA LEU A 103 -4.90 1.92 2.03
C LEU A 103 -5.61 2.99 2.87
N ALA A 104 -5.33 4.25 2.59
CA ALA A 104 -5.81 5.37 3.39
C ALA A 104 -6.28 6.52 2.51
N THR A 105 -6.95 7.48 3.14
CA THR A 105 -7.29 8.76 2.53
C THR A 105 -6.54 9.90 3.22
N LYS A 106 -6.34 11.00 2.50
CA LYS A 106 -5.88 12.27 3.06
C LYS A 106 -6.64 13.45 2.46
N PRO A 107 -6.60 14.65 3.07
CA PRO A 107 -7.13 15.85 2.43
C PRO A 107 -6.41 16.14 1.11
N ASP A 108 -7.17 16.62 0.12
CA ASP A 108 -6.61 17.26 -1.08
C ASP A 108 -6.25 18.71 -0.75
N GLY A 109 -5.02 18.93 -0.30
CA GLY A 109 -4.53 20.23 0.16
C GLY A 109 -3.74 20.12 1.47
N GLN A 110 -3.91 21.11 2.34
CA GLN A 110 -3.20 21.15 3.62
C GLN A 110 -3.61 19.96 4.51
N ASP A 111 -2.63 19.21 4.97
CA ASP A 111 -2.80 18.02 5.79
C ASP A 111 -2.57 18.33 7.27
N VAL A 112 -3.44 19.19 7.83
CA VAL A 112 -3.28 19.75 9.19
C VAL A 112 -3.22 18.68 10.28
N ASN A 113 -3.89 17.56 10.07
CA ASN A 113 -3.94 16.45 11.01
C ASN A 113 -2.85 15.40 10.74
N SER A 114 -1.95 15.65 9.78
CA SER A 114 -0.88 14.72 9.40
C SER A 114 -1.40 13.32 9.05
N GLU A 115 -2.55 13.24 8.36
CA GLU A 115 -3.19 11.98 7.99
C GLU A 115 -2.26 11.13 7.09
N GLN A 116 -1.50 11.78 6.19
CA GLN A 116 -0.50 11.08 5.37
C GLN A 116 0.62 10.47 6.21
N ASN A 117 1.14 11.19 7.21
CA ASN A 117 2.21 10.67 8.06
C ASN A 117 1.71 9.51 8.93
N ALA A 118 0.46 9.55 9.38
CA ALA A 118 -0.16 8.43 10.08
C ALA A 118 -0.28 7.19 9.19
N ALA A 119 -0.72 7.36 7.94
CA ALA A 119 -0.82 6.26 6.98
C ALA A 119 0.55 5.65 6.63
N ILE A 120 1.58 6.48 6.48
CA ILE A 120 2.96 6.02 6.24
C ILE A 120 3.48 5.21 7.45
N ARG A 121 3.22 5.68 8.68
CA ARG A 121 3.60 4.92 9.89
C ARG A 121 2.91 3.57 9.95
N GLU A 122 1.60 3.51 9.70
CA GLU A 122 0.85 2.26 9.67
C GLU A 122 1.38 1.29 8.60
N ALA A 123 1.69 1.79 7.40
CA ALA A 123 2.32 1.00 6.35
C ALA A 123 3.70 0.46 6.81
N GLY A 124 4.51 1.30 7.45
CA GLY A 124 5.79 0.89 8.04
C GLY A 124 5.63 -0.24 9.06
N TYR A 125 4.73 -0.09 10.05
CA TYR A 125 4.48 -1.14 11.04
C TYR A 125 4.06 -2.47 10.42
N ARG A 126 3.26 -2.45 9.33
CA ARG A 126 2.88 -3.66 8.62
C ARG A 126 4.03 -4.25 7.80
N ALA A 127 4.88 -3.41 7.20
CA ALA A 127 6.10 -3.84 6.52
C ALA A 127 7.07 -4.55 7.49
N ASP A 128 7.16 -4.07 8.73
CA ASP A 128 7.97 -4.70 9.79
C ASP A 128 7.45 -6.09 10.12
N GLY A 129 6.13 -6.24 10.26
CA GLY A 129 5.49 -7.53 10.43
C GLY A 129 5.87 -8.51 9.34
N TRP A 130 5.82 -8.07 8.07
CA TRP A 130 6.25 -8.85 6.92
C TRP A 130 7.74 -9.23 6.94
N SER A 131 8.59 -8.32 7.42
CA SER A 131 10.03 -8.53 7.54
C SER A 131 10.42 -9.46 8.70
N LEU A 132 9.66 -9.46 9.79
CA LEU A 132 9.87 -10.41 10.90
C LEU A 132 9.45 -11.83 10.50
N TYR A 133 8.30 -11.95 9.83
CA TYR A 133 7.82 -13.22 9.31
C TYR A 133 8.81 -13.84 8.31
N SER A 134 9.43 -13.03 7.45
CA SER A 134 10.43 -13.53 6.50
C SER A 134 11.66 -14.12 7.18
N LYS A 135 12.16 -13.46 8.22
CA LYS A 135 13.29 -13.97 9.04
C LYS A 135 12.95 -15.29 9.72
N GLN A 136 11.70 -15.44 10.18
CA GLN A 136 11.22 -16.70 10.76
C GLN A 136 11.14 -17.81 9.71
N LEU A 137 10.68 -17.51 8.49
CA LEU A 137 10.67 -18.49 7.39
C LEU A 137 12.08 -18.91 6.96
N ALA A 138 13.03 -17.96 6.90
CA ALA A 138 14.42 -18.24 6.55
C ALA A 138 15.09 -19.17 7.59
N THR A 139 14.94 -18.85 8.88
CA THR A 139 15.51 -19.65 9.98
C THR A 139 14.83 -21.02 10.15
N GLY A 140 13.53 -21.13 9.81
CA GLY A 140 12.82 -22.42 9.79
C GLY A 140 13.29 -23.35 8.66
N LYS A 141 13.64 -22.81 7.48
CA LYS A 141 14.19 -23.58 6.36
C LYS A 141 15.62 -24.08 6.64
N GLU A 142 16.45 -23.29 7.31
CA GLU A 142 17.80 -23.73 7.72
C GLU A 142 17.76 -24.91 8.69
N LYS A 143 16.78 -24.97 9.59
CA LYS A 143 16.61 -26.11 10.50
C LYS A 143 16.10 -27.38 9.81
N ALA A 144 15.26 -27.26 8.77
CA ALA A 144 14.72 -28.40 8.05
C ALA A 144 15.78 -29.09 7.15
N ASN A 145 16.70 -28.31 6.57
CA ASN A 145 17.80 -28.85 5.75
C ASN A 145 18.99 -29.37 6.59
N GLY A 146 19.00 -29.16 7.91
CA GLY A 146 20.07 -29.63 8.81
C GLY A 146 19.83 -31.01 9.42
N THR A 147 18.74 -31.71 9.05
CA THR A 147 18.36 -33.01 9.65
C THR A 147 18.46 -34.22 8.71
N ASP A 148 18.82 -34.05 7.44
CA ASP A 148 18.92 -35.18 6.49
C ASP A 148 20.31 -35.82 6.37
N ASP A 149 21.36 -35.26 6.98
CA ASP A 149 22.73 -35.80 6.90
C ASP A 149 23.17 -36.56 8.17
N ALA A 150 22.23 -37.04 9.00
CA ALA A 150 22.54 -37.75 10.25
C ALA A 150 22.15 -39.23 10.28
N ILE A 151 22.04 -39.89 9.11
CA ILE A 151 21.93 -41.36 9.03
C ILE A 151 22.77 -41.90 7.87
N GLN A 152 24.08 -42.11 8.09
CA GLN A 152 24.86 -43.18 7.48
C GLN A 152 25.91 -43.68 8.48
#